data_AF-A0A5E4GQL2-F1
#
_entry.id   AF-A0A5E4GQL2-F1
#
_cell.length_a   1.000
_cell.length_b   1.000
_cell.length_c   1.000
_cell.angle_alpha   90.00
_cell.angle_beta   90.00
_cell.angle_gamma   90.00
#
_symmetry.space_group_name_H-M   'P 1'
#
loop_
_entity.id
_entity.type
_entity.pdbx_description
1 polymer ?
#
loop_
_entity_poly.entity_id
_entity_poly.type
_entity_poly.pdbx_seq_one_letter_code
_entity_poly.pdbx_strand_id
1 'polypeptide(L)' 'HEIVGVVTEVGSRVQKYEVGDKVGVGCLVGSCQSCDKCANNLENYCPRLILTYGAEYHDGIPP' A
#
# COMPACT_ATOMS: atom_id res chain seq x y z
N HIS A 1 3.42 8.03 -7.64
CA HIS A 1 3.66 7.88 -6.20
C HIS A 1 3.50 9.18 -5.41
N GLU A 2 2.76 10.14 -5.93
CA GLU A 2 2.44 11.38 -5.24
C GLU A 2 0.97 11.64 -5.51
N ILE A 3 0.13 10.88 -4.82
CA ILE A 3 -1.30 10.84 -5.07
C ILE A 3 -1.99 11.36 -3.83
N VAL A 4 -2.98 12.20 -4.02
CA VAL A 4 -3.90 12.69 -2.99
C VAL A 4 -5.33 12.59 -3.50
N GLY A 5 -6.26 12.25 -2.62
CA GLY A 5 -7.65 12.06 -2.98
C GLY A 5 -8.56 11.95 -1.76
N VAL A 6 -9.81 11.57 -2.03
CA VAL A 6 -10.83 11.34 -1.01
C VAL A 6 -11.31 9.90 -1.10
N VAL A 7 -11.43 9.22 0.04
CA VAL A 7 -11.91 7.84 0.12
C VAL A 7 -13.40 7.79 -0.27
N THR A 8 -13.76 6.99 -1.27
CA THR A 8 -15.16 6.78 -1.71
C THR A 8 -15.73 5.44 -1.27
N GLU A 9 -14.88 4.45 -0.99
CA GLU A 9 -15.26 3.11 -0.53
C GLU A 9 -14.14 2.52 0.34
N VAL A 10 -14.50 1.69 1.31
CA VAL A 10 -13.55 0.93 2.15
C VAL A 10 -13.95 -0.54 2.21
N GLY A 11 -12.96 -1.43 2.23
CA GLY A 11 -13.23 -2.86 2.44
C GLY A 11 -13.77 -3.12 3.85
N SER A 12 -14.56 -4.18 4.00
CA SER A 12 -15.30 -4.50 5.24
C SER A 12 -14.45 -4.68 6.51
N ARG A 13 -13.14 -4.85 6.38
CA ARG A 13 -12.19 -5.01 7.50
C ARG A 13 -11.27 -3.81 7.72
N VAL A 14 -11.41 -2.74 6.94
CA VAL A 14 -10.65 -1.50 7.14
C VAL A 14 -11.15 -0.81 8.40
N GLN A 15 -10.23 -0.39 9.28
CA GLN A 15 -10.56 0.30 10.53
C GLN A 15 -9.87 1.68 10.65
N LYS A 16 -8.87 1.95 9.81
CA LYS A 16 -8.01 3.14 9.93
C LYS A 16 -8.55 4.36 9.17
N TYR A 17 -9.39 4.14 8.16
CA TYR A 17 -9.93 5.18 7.29
C TYR A 17 -11.44 4.95 7.08
N GLU A 18 -12.15 6.02 6.79
CA GLU A 18 -13.58 6.02 6.47
C GLU A 18 -13.89 6.80 5.18
N VAL A 19 -15.10 6.61 4.64
CA VAL A 19 -15.55 7.34 3.45
C VAL A 19 -15.58 8.85 3.74
N GLY A 20 -14.97 9.64 2.87
CA GLY A 20 -14.81 11.09 3.03
C GLY A 20 -13.43 11.53 3.52
N ASP A 21 -12.59 10.61 4.01
CA ASP A 21 -11.23 10.94 4.44
C ASP A 21 -10.36 11.44 3.29
N LYS A 22 -9.55 12.47 3.57
CA LYS A 22 -8.47 12.90 2.67
C LYS A 22 -7.24 12.04 2.90
N VAL A 23 -6.79 11.33 1.87
CA VAL A 23 -5.69 10.37 1.96
C VAL A 23 -4.63 10.63 0.90
N GLY A 24 -3.43 10.11 1.14
CA GLY A 24 -2.35 10.12 0.17
C GLY A 24 -1.75 8.73 -0.03
N VAL A 25 -1.28 8.46 -1.25
CA VAL A 25 -0.56 7.23 -1.60
C VAL A 25 0.82 7.60 -2.14
N GLY A 26 1.84 7.05 -1.50
CA GLY A 26 3.25 7.25 -1.83
C GLY A 26 3.74 6.34 -2.95
N CYS A 27 4.99 5.88 -2.87
CA CYS A 27 5.64 5.04 -3.90
C CYS A 27 5.49 3.55 -3.73
N LEU A 28 4.96 3.16 -2.59
CA LEU A 28 4.76 1.78 -2.21
C LEU A 28 3.28 1.54 -1.96
N VAL A 29 2.76 0.45 -2.50
CA VAL A 29 1.37 0.00 -2.29
C VAL A 29 1.30 -1.40 -1.66
N GLY A 30 2.44 -2.08 -1.48
CA GLY A 30 2.49 -3.37 -0.80
C GLY A 30 3.90 -3.78 -0.39
N SER A 31 3.98 -4.69 0.58
CA SER A 31 5.19 -5.34 1.04
C SER A 31 4.84 -6.72 1.61
N CYS A 32 5.83 -7.56 1.94
CA CYS A 32 5.55 -8.89 2.46
C CYS A 32 5.00 -8.95 3.88
N GLN A 33 5.12 -7.87 4.65
CA GLN A 33 4.74 -7.78 6.08
C GLN A 33 5.37 -8.83 7.02
N SER A 34 6.38 -9.59 6.57
CA SER A 34 6.90 -10.75 7.30
C SER A 34 8.44 -10.80 7.42
N CYS A 35 9.17 -9.85 6.82
CA CYS A 35 10.63 -9.79 6.92
C CYS A 35 11.10 -8.74 7.93
N ASP A 36 12.38 -8.79 8.31
CA ASP A 36 12.98 -7.86 9.27
C ASP A 36 12.77 -6.39 8.88
N LYS A 37 12.80 -6.06 7.59
CA LYS A 37 12.56 -4.69 7.13
C LYS A 37 11.13 -4.24 7.43
N CYS A 38 10.14 -5.07 7.10
CA CYS A 38 8.74 -4.75 7.42
C CYS A 38 8.50 -4.69 8.93
N ALA A 39 9.09 -5.60 9.72
CA ALA A 39 8.93 -5.61 11.18
C ALA A 39 9.52 -4.34 11.86
N ASN A 40 10.41 -3.62 11.17
CA ASN A 40 11.03 -2.39 11.65
C ASN A 40 10.48 -1.13 10.97
N ASN A 41 9.31 -1.18 10.30
CA ASN A 41 8.71 -0.06 9.56
C ASN A 41 9.62 0.48 8.44
N LEU A 42 10.34 -0.43 7.78
CA LEU A 42 11.26 -0.17 6.68
C LEU A 42 10.79 -0.88 5.41
N GLU A 43 9.49 -0.83 5.13
CA GLU A 43 8.85 -1.53 4.00
C GLU A 43 9.42 -1.11 2.64
N ASN A 44 9.96 0.11 2.55
CA ASN A 44 10.69 0.61 1.38
C ASN A 44 11.99 -0.16 1.07
N TYR A 45 12.50 -0.93 2.04
CA TYR A 45 13.65 -1.85 1.86
C TYR A 45 13.22 -3.32 1.81
N CYS A 46 11.92 -3.61 1.71
CA CYS A 46 11.43 -4.97 1.60
C CYS A 46 11.90 -5.62 0.29
N PRO A 47 12.46 -6.85 0.29
CA PRO A 47 12.80 -7.55 -0.95
C PRO A 47 11.60 -7.88 -1.85
N ARG A 48 10.39 -7.83 -1.30
CA ARG A 48 9.11 -8.08 -1.99
C ARG A 48 8.22 -6.83 -2.00
N LEU A 49 8.83 -5.64 -2.10
CA LEU A 49 8.12 -4.37 -2.20
C LEU A 49 7.31 -4.31 -3.51
N ILE A 50 6.12 -3.70 -3.46
CA ILE A 50 5.26 -3.48 -4.63
C ILE A 50 5.13 -1.98 -4.85
N LEU A 51 5.67 -1.50 -5.96
CA LEU A 51 5.61 -0.10 -6.34
C LEU A 51 4.22 0.28 -6.84
N THR A 52 3.85 1.55 -6.70
CA THR A 52 2.56 2.09 -7.20
C THR A 52 2.35 1.89 -8.70
N TYR A 53 3.42 1.71 -9.47
CA TYR A 53 3.38 1.39 -10.89
C TYR A 53 4.60 0.55 -11.27
N GLY A 54 4.53 -0.16 -12.40
CA GLY A 54 5.64 -0.96 -12.91
C GLY A 54 5.98 -2.19 -12.05
N ALA A 55 5.03 -2.66 -11.25
CA ALA A 55 5.10 -3.87 -10.45
C ALA A 55 3.85 -4.73 -10.70
N GLU A 56 3.82 -5.93 -10.12
CA GLU A 56 2.64 -6.80 -10.07
C GLU A 56 2.33 -7.10 -8.61
N TYR A 57 1.04 -7.24 -8.29
CA TYR A 57 0.58 -7.85 -7.06
C TYR A 57 0.99 -9.33 -6.99
N HIS A 58 0.84 -9.94 -5.81
CA HIS A 58 1.19 -11.35 -5.60
C HIS A 58 0.34 -12.34 -6.42
N ASP A 59 -0.81 -11.90 -6.94
CA ASP A 59 -1.66 -12.66 -7.85
C ASP A 59 -1.33 -12.42 -9.34
N GLY A 60 -0.28 -11.64 -9.65
CA GLY A 60 0.19 -11.35 -11.00
C GLY A 60 -0.57 -10.21 -11.69
N ILE A 61 -1.47 -9.50 -11.00
CA ILE A 61 -2.22 -8.37 -11.57
C ILE A 61 -1.47 -7.07 -11.26
N PRO A 62 -1.33 -6.13 -12.21
CA PRO A 62 -0.74 -4.82 -11.93
C PRO A 62 -1.50 -4.01 -10.86
N PRO A 63 -0.80 -3.15 -10.10
CA PRO A 63 -1.37 -2.35 -9.03
C PRO A 63 -2.29 -1.20 -9.43
#